data_AF-A0A2D8Q6X6-F1
#
_entry.id   AF-A0A2D8Q6X6-F1
#
_cell.length_a   1.000
_cell.length_b   1.000
_cell.length_c   1.000
_cell.angle_alpha   90.00
_cell.angle_beta   90.00
_cell.angle_gamma   90.00
#
_symmetry.space_group_name_H-M   'P 1'
#
loop_
_entity.id
_entity.type
_entity.pdbx_description
1 polymer ?
#
loop_
_entity_poly.entity_id
_entity_poly.type
_entity_poly.pdbx_seq_one_letter_code
_entity_poly.pdbx_strand_id
1 'polypeptide(L)'
;AGGPPRPAVAASFGRIHPVVSLWPLALAPRVSALADTARACATGGGRAASLGGALAALGAVAADFPARRDGGDPFLNINTPTALAVADAAARRG
;
A
#
# COMPACT_ATOMS: atom_id res chain seq x y z
N ALA A 1 -4.19 0.95 -26.55
CA ALA A 1 -2.81 1.45 -26.37
C ALA A 1 -2.59 1.70 -24.87
N GLY A 2 -1.64 1.01 -24.24
CA GLY A 2 -1.39 1.15 -22.80
C GLY A 2 -0.46 2.33 -22.53
N GLY A 3 -0.83 3.19 -21.58
CA GLY A 3 0.07 4.24 -21.08
C GLY A 3 1.33 3.64 -20.43
N PRO A 4 2.28 4.50 -20.00
CA PRO A 4 3.49 4.02 -19.33
C PRO A 4 3.15 3.15 -18.10
N PRO A 5 3.96 2.13 -17.80
CA PRO A 5 3.71 1.25 -16.66
C PRO A 5 3.69 2.07 -15.37
N ARG A 6 2.69 1.84 -14.53
CA ARG A 6 2.51 2.49 -13.23
C ARG A 6 2.05 1.47 -12.19
N PRO A 7 2.40 1.64 -10.90
CA PRO A 7 1.89 0.75 -9.87
C PRO A 7 0.37 0.87 -9.75
N ALA A 8 -0.27 -0.21 -9.30
CA ALA A 8 -1.64 -0.16 -8.77
C ALA A 8 -1.58 -0.39 -7.26
N VAL A 9 -2.29 0.40 -6.47
CA VAL A 9 -2.35 0.29 -5.01
C VAL A 9 -3.78 0.08 -4.57
N ALA A 10 -4.00 -0.89 -3.69
CA ALA A 10 -5.33 -1.11 -3.16
C ALA A 10 -5.79 0.10 -2.33
N ALA A 11 -7.06 0.44 -2.42
CA ALA A 11 -7.71 1.44 -1.60
C ALA A 11 -9.00 0.87 -1.02
N SER A 12 -9.31 1.22 0.22
CA SER A 12 -10.60 0.97 0.85
C SER A 12 -10.87 2.12 1.81
N PHE A 13 -12.13 2.46 2.07
CA PHE A 13 -12.48 3.55 3.01
C PHE A 13 -11.79 4.90 2.70
N GLY A 14 -11.60 5.22 1.42
CA GLY A 14 -10.95 6.47 0.99
C GLY A 14 -9.46 6.58 1.29
N ARG A 15 -8.80 5.50 1.73
CA ARG A 15 -7.35 5.45 1.99
C ARG A 15 -6.68 4.38 1.14
N ILE A 16 -5.44 4.63 0.73
CA ILE A 16 -4.60 3.63 0.07
C ILE A 16 -3.93 2.71 1.11
N HIS A 17 -3.59 1.51 0.68
CA HIS A 17 -2.85 0.49 1.43
C HIS A 17 -1.50 0.24 0.74
N PRO A 18 -0.45 1.03 1.05
CA PRO A 18 0.78 1.05 0.25
C PRO A 18 1.48 -0.30 0.10
N VAL A 19 1.39 -1.17 1.11
CA VAL A 19 1.99 -2.51 1.11
C VAL A 19 1.18 -3.53 0.28
N VAL A 20 -0.07 -3.21 -0.03
CA VAL A 20 -0.95 -3.99 -0.91
C VAL A 20 -0.95 -3.32 -2.28
N SER A 21 0.09 -3.59 -3.04
CA SER A 21 0.30 -2.94 -4.34
C SER A 21 0.92 -3.89 -5.37
N LEU A 22 0.54 -3.69 -6.64
CA LEU A 22 1.12 -4.37 -7.79
C LEU A 22 2.14 -3.45 -8.46
N TRP A 23 3.33 -3.99 -8.68
CA TRP A 23 4.46 -3.27 -9.28
C TRP A 23 4.85 -3.91 -10.61
N PRO A 24 4.66 -3.21 -11.75
CA PRO A 24 5.18 -3.68 -13.03
C PRO A 24 6.70 -3.86 -12.97
N LEU A 25 7.21 -5.00 -13.44
CA LEU A 25 8.65 -5.30 -13.42
C LEU A 25 9.49 -4.24 -14.15
N ALA A 26 8.95 -3.61 -15.20
CA ALA A 26 9.59 -2.51 -15.93
C ALA A 26 9.93 -1.29 -15.04
N LEU A 27 9.33 -1.17 -13.85
CA LEU A 27 9.64 -0.12 -12.88
C LEU A 27 10.79 -0.47 -11.93
N ALA A 28 11.33 -1.69 -11.94
CA ALA A 28 12.36 -2.12 -11.00
C ALA A 28 13.57 -1.18 -10.90
N PRO A 29 14.14 -0.64 -12.00
CA PRO A 29 15.25 0.32 -11.91
C PRO A 29 14.85 1.61 -11.19
N ARG A 30 13.62 2.09 -11.41
CA ARG A 30 13.10 3.32 -10.76
C ARG A 30 12.82 3.08 -9.29
N VAL A 31 12.31 1.90 -8.92
CA VAL A 31 12.11 1.50 -7.52
C VAL A 31 13.46 1.43 -6.79
N SER A 32 14.50 0.87 -7.41
CA SER A 32 15.84 0.85 -6.83
C SER A 32 16.36 2.26 -6.56
N ALA A 33 16.26 3.16 -7.55
CA ALA A 33 16.71 4.54 -7.39
C ALA A 33 15.96 5.30 -6.28
N LEU A 34 14.64 5.07 -6.15
CA LEU A 34 13.84 5.63 -5.05
C LEU A 34 14.28 5.07 -3.70
N ALA A 35 14.57 3.77 -3.62
CA ALA A 35 15.08 3.15 -2.40
C ALA A 35 16.48 3.66 -2.01
N ASP A 36 17.35 3.88 -2.99
CA ASP A 36 18.68 4.45 -2.78
C ASP A 36 18.58 5.90 -2.28
N THR A 37 17.69 6.69 -2.88
CA THR A 37 17.39 8.07 -2.44
C THR A 37 16.83 8.06 -1.02
N ALA A 38 15.88 7.17 -0.71
CA ALA A 38 15.31 7.05 0.63
C ALA A 38 16.37 6.69 1.69
N ARG A 39 17.31 5.79 1.35
CA ARG A 39 18.44 5.45 2.22
C ARG A 39 19.40 6.64 2.42
N ALA A 40 19.69 7.40 1.37
CA ALA A 40 20.56 8.57 1.45
C ALA A 40 19.94 9.73 2.26
N CYS A 41 18.61 9.89 2.21
CA CYS A 41 17.86 10.91 2.94
C CYS A 41 17.46 10.50 4.37
N ALA A 42 17.91 9.33 4.86
CA ALA A 42 17.47 8.74 6.12
C ALA A 42 17.85 9.53 7.38
N THR A 43 18.59 10.64 7.26
CA THR A 43 18.83 11.57 8.37
C THR A 43 17.62 12.43 8.74
N GLY A 44 16.49 12.33 8.03
CA GLY A 44 15.28 13.14 8.32
C GLY A 44 13.91 12.50 8.01
N GLY A 45 13.84 11.23 7.60
CA GLY A 45 12.60 10.42 7.63
C GLY A 45 11.32 11.01 7.01
N GLY A 46 11.42 11.81 5.94
CA GLY A 46 10.26 12.46 5.34
C GLY A 46 9.32 11.51 4.56
N ARG A 47 8.08 11.94 4.31
CA ARG A 47 7.05 11.19 3.55
C ARG A 47 7.52 10.72 2.17
N ALA A 48 8.47 11.41 1.55
CA ALA A 48 9.09 11.02 0.27
C ALA A 48 9.88 9.70 0.36
N ALA A 49 10.42 9.35 1.53
CA ALA A 49 11.15 8.11 1.78
C ALA A 49 10.23 6.93 2.18
N SER A 50 8.91 7.10 2.12
CA SER A 50 7.92 6.05 2.42
C SER A 50 7.40 5.37 1.14
N LEU A 51 6.81 4.17 1.28
CA LEU A 51 6.12 3.51 0.16
C LEU A 51 5.00 4.39 -0.43
N GLY A 52 4.29 5.15 0.40
CA GLY A 52 3.29 6.10 -0.08
C GLY A 52 3.90 7.22 -0.94
N GLY A 53 5.10 7.69 -0.57
CA GLY A 53 5.87 8.64 -1.36
C GLY A 53 6.33 8.06 -2.69
N ALA A 54 6.84 6.83 -2.68
CA ALA A 54 7.26 6.13 -3.91
C ALA A 54 6.09 5.90 -4.89
N LEU A 55 4.93 5.47 -4.37
CA LEU A 55 3.71 5.31 -5.17
C LEU A 55 3.25 6.63 -5.79
N ALA A 56 3.29 7.72 -5.02
CA ALA A 56 2.95 9.05 -5.54
C ALA A 56 3.94 9.51 -6.63
N ALA A 57 5.25 9.33 -6.40
CA ALA A 57 6.30 9.70 -7.36
C ALA A 57 6.22 8.93 -8.70
N LEU A 58 5.70 7.70 -8.66
CA LEU A 58 5.52 6.86 -9.85
C LEU A 58 4.12 6.97 -10.48
N GLY A 59 3.24 7.82 -9.94
CA GLY A 59 1.89 8.02 -10.47
C GLY A 59 1.01 6.77 -10.32
N ALA A 60 1.08 6.10 -9.17
CA ALA A 60 0.28 4.92 -8.89
C ALA A 60 -1.22 5.20 -9.03
N VAL A 61 -1.95 4.19 -9.50
CA VAL A 61 -3.42 4.22 -9.55
C VAL A 61 -4.02 3.51 -8.36
N ALA A 62 -5.03 4.12 -7.74
CA ALA A 62 -5.83 3.46 -6.72
C ALA A 62 -6.77 2.45 -7.38
N ALA A 63 -6.70 1.19 -6.93
CA ALA A 63 -7.69 0.17 -7.20
C ALA A 63 -8.63 0.11 -6.01
N ASP A 64 -9.90 0.48 -6.21
CA ASP A 64 -10.89 0.51 -5.13
C ASP A 64 -11.33 -0.91 -4.77
N PHE A 65 -11.33 -1.21 -3.47
CA PHE A 65 -11.81 -2.45 -2.89
C PHE A 65 -12.97 -2.14 -1.95
N PRO A 66 -14.13 -2.79 -2.13
CA PRO A 66 -15.27 -2.56 -1.27
C PRO A 66 -14.98 -3.03 0.15
N ALA A 67 -15.70 -2.47 1.11
CA ALA A 67 -15.74 -2.99 2.46
C ALA A 67 -16.15 -4.47 2.46
N ARG A 68 -15.66 -5.22 3.46
CA ARG A 68 -16.13 -6.58 3.72
C ARG A 68 -17.63 -6.57 4.04
N ARG A 69 -18.30 -7.73 3.92
CA ARG A 69 -19.74 -7.86 4.24
C ARG A 69 -20.10 -7.44 5.67
N ASP A 70 -19.16 -7.58 6.60
CA ASP A 70 -19.30 -7.15 8.00
C ASP A 70 -18.96 -5.66 8.22
N GLY A 71 -18.77 -4.90 7.14
CA GLY A 71 -18.38 -3.48 7.19
C GLY A 71 -16.91 -3.24 7.51
N GLY A 72 -16.10 -4.29 7.64
CA GLY A 72 -14.67 -4.19 7.96
C GLY A 72 -13.79 -3.83 6.77
N ASP A 73 -12.58 -3.35 7.06
CA ASP A 73 -11.52 -3.15 6.06
C ASP A 73 -11.04 -4.52 5.52
N PRO A 74 -11.09 -4.77 4.19
CA PRO A 74 -10.53 -5.99 3.62
C PRO A 74 -9.02 -6.14 3.86
N PHE A 75 -8.32 -5.06 4.18
CA PHE A 75 -6.87 -5.04 4.43
C PHE A 75 -6.51 -4.73 5.88
N LEU A 76 -7.37 -5.12 6.85
CA LEU A 76 -7.07 -5.02 8.28
C LEU A 76 -5.67 -5.61 8.58
N ASN A 77 -4.75 -4.77 9.06
CA ASN A 77 -3.41 -5.18 9.47
C ASN A 77 -3.36 -5.43 10.98
N ILE A 78 -2.75 -6.54 11.39
CA ILE A 78 -2.65 -6.96 12.78
C ILE A 78 -1.29 -6.53 13.34
N ASN A 79 -1.25 -5.36 13.96
CA ASN A 79 -0.07 -4.87 14.69
C ASN A 79 -0.31 -4.76 16.21
N THR A 80 -1.53 -5.01 16.68
CA THR A 80 -1.91 -4.87 18.08
C THR A 80 -2.78 -6.05 18.53
N PRO A 81 -2.79 -6.37 19.85
CA PRO A 81 -3.68 -7.40 20.38
C PRO A 81 -5.17 -7.12 20.09
N THR A 82 -5.57 -5.85 20.11
CA THR A 82 -6.95 -5.46 19.77
C THR A 82 -7.29 -5.78 18.31
N ALA A 83 -6.36 -5.52 17.38
CA ALA A 83 -6.57 -5.87 15.97
C ALA A 83 -6.68 -7.39 15.77
N LEU A 84 -5.90 -8.17 16.53
CA LEU A 84 -5.99 -9.64 16.53
C LEU A 84 -7.37 -10.12 17.00
N ALA A 85 -7.89 -9.59 18.10
CA ALA A 85 -9.21 -9.95 18.62
C ALA A 85 -10.34 -9.67 17.60
N VAL A 86 -10.25 -8.54 16.87
CA VAL A 86 -11.20 -8.20 15.79
C VAL A 86 -11.11 -9.21 14.65
N ALA A 87 -9.89 -9.55 14.21
CA ALA A 87 -9.66 -10.50 13.13
C ALA A 87 -10.17 -11.91 13.50
N ASP A 88 -9.89 -12.38 14.72
CA ASP A 88 -10.36 -13.66 15.23
C ASP A 88 -11.89 -13.75 15.28
N ALA A 89 -12.54 -12.70 15.79
CA ALA A 89 -14.00 -12.65 15.83
C ALA A 89 -14.60 -12.71 14.41
N ALA A 90 -13.94 -12.07 13.43
CA ALA A 90 -14.37 -12.07 12.04
C ALA A 90 -14.13 -13.43 11.34
N ALA A 91 -13.01 -14.10 11.62
CA ALA A 91 -12.69 -15.40 11.06
C ALA A 91 -13.65 -16.50 11.52
N ARG A 92 -14.12 -16.45 12.78
CA ARG A 92 -15.09 -17.41 13.33
C ARG A 92 -16.50 -17.28 12.77
N ARG A 93 -16.80 -16.20 12.02
CA ARG A 93 -18.11 -15.93 11.41
C ARG A 93 -18.18 -16.34 9.94
N GLY A 94 -17.06 -16.67 9.32
CA GLY A 94 -16.97 -17.19 7.96
C GLY A 94 -17.00 -18.71 7.94
#